data_AF-A0A3D9BZR8-F1
#
_entry.id   AF-A0A3D9BZR8-F1
#
_cell.length_a   1.000
_cell.length_b   1.000
_cell.length_c   1.000
_cell.angle_alpha   90.00
_cell.angle_beta   90.00
_cell.angle_gamma   90.00
#
_symmetry.space_group_name_H-M   'P 1'
#
loop_
_entity.id
_entity.type
_entity.pdbx_description
1 polymer ?
#
loop_
_entity_poly.entity_id
_entity_poly.type
_entity_poly.pdbx_seq_one_letter_code
_entity_poly.pdbx_strand_id
1 'polypeptide(L)'
;QGEAPIYMRITIDGKISEISTKRTVLPSKWNCQAQSVKGSSEECKSLNFYLKTFEQKVYDTYHTLIRESEPVSCEILKNRLLGRDQKNRMLIPIFQDHNDRMEKLVGKEYARGTLTRYKTCLSHTKEFLQWKYDISDIDIRKINYAFLNDFEFFLRTEKHCGNNTAVKYIMNFGKIIRACLNHGWLEKDPFMNYDSKFDEVTRVFLNEQEL
;
A
#
# COMPACT_ATOMS: atom_id res chain seq x y z
N GLN A 1 5.08 -36.40 26.90
CA GLN A 1 4.52 -35.04 27.05
C GLN A 1 4.79 -34.28 25.76
N GLY A 2 3.77 -33.61 25.21
CA GLY A 2 3.91 -32.82 23.97
C GLY A 2 4.52 -31.45 24.22
N GLU A 3 4.85 -30.75 23.12
CA GLU A 3 5.30 -29.37 23.19
C GLU A 3 4.12 -28.41 23.48
N ALA A 4 4.41 -27.29 24.15
CA ALA A 4 3.46 -26.24 24.46
C ALA A 4 3.79 -24.96 23.68
N PRO A 5 2.79 -24.19 23.20
CA PRO A 5 3.01 -22.94 22.47
C PRO A 5 3.53 -21.83 23.38
N ILE A 6 4.43 -21.00 22.86
CA ILE A 6 4.94 -19.81 23.55
C ILE A 6 4.11 -18.59 23.12
N TYR A 7 3.57 -17.88 24.11
CA TYR A 7 2.87 -16.61 23.93
C TYR A 7 3.66 -15.47 24.56
N MET A 8 3.68 -14.32 23.89
CA MET A 8 4.19 -13.08 24.43
C MET A 8 3.04 -12.30 25.04
N ARG A 9 3.21 -11.89 26.30
CA ARG A 9 2.24 -11.09 27.03
C ARG A 9 2.70 -9.62 27.06
N ILE A 10 1.82 -8.73 26.63
CA ILE A 10 2.03 -7.29 26.61
C ILE A 10 1.06 -6.68 27.61
N THR A 11 1.57 -5.83 28.51
CA THR A 11 0.76 -5.13 29.51
C THR A 11 0.98 -3.63 29.38
N ILE A 12 -0.07 -2.86 29.13
CA ILE A 12 -0.06 -1.40 29.01
C ILE A 12 -1.28 -0.89 29.79
N ASP A 13 -1.07 0.06 30.71
CA ASP A 13 -2.13 0.65 31.56
C ASP A 13 -3.05 -0.38 32.24
N GLY A 14 -2.46 -1.48 32.74
CA GLY A 14 -3.19 -2.56 33.40
C GLY A 14 -4.01 -3.46 32.47
N LYS A 15 -4.08 -3.17 31.17
CA LYS A 15 -4.68 -4.05 30.16
C LYS A 15 -3.66 -5.05 29.64
N ILE A 16 -4.10 -6.26 29.37
CA ILE A 16 -3.26 -7.37 28.91
C ILE A 16 -3.68 -7.76 27.49
N SER A 17 -2.70 -7.98 26.62
CA SER A 17 -2.89 -8.64 25.32
C SER A 17 -1.81 -9.68 25.09
N GLU A 18 -2.21 -10.82 24.52
CA GLU A 18 -1.31 -11.92 24.19
C GLU A 18 -1.13 -12.05 22.68
N ILE A 19 0.11 -12.34 22.28
CA ILE A 19 0.52 -12.56 20.89
C ILE A 19 1.20 -13.92 20.79
N SER A 20 0.74 -14.77 19.87
CA SER A 20 1.42 -16.04 19.59
C SER A 20 2.76 -15.77 18.92
N THR A 21 3.82 -16.39 19.46
CA THR A 21 5.16 -16.37 18.84
C THR A 21 5.30 -17.40 17.71
N LYS A 22 4.27 -18.22 17.46
CA LYS A 22 4.31 -19.36 16.52
C LYS A 22 5.45 -20.35 16.78
N ARG A 23 5.96 -20.39 18.01
CA ARG A 23 6.96 -21.36 18.48
C ARG A 23 6.39 -22.18 19.62
N THR A 24 6.93 -23.38 19.75
CA THR A 24 6.56 -24.36 20.77
C THR A 24 7.81 -24.77 21.55
N VAL A 25 7.62 -25.23 22.79
CA VAL A 25 8.71 -25.71 23.65
C VAL A 25 8.19 -26.79 24.58
N LEU A 26 9.05 -27.74 24.94
CA LEU A 26 8.78 -28.66 26.04
C LEU A 26 8.68 -27.88 27.36
N PRO A 27 7.58 -28.00 28.13
CA PRO A 27 7.43 -27.26 29.40
C PRO A 27 8.59 -27.49 30.38
N SER A 28 9.17 -28.69 30.39
CA SER A 28 10.34 -29.03 31.22
C SER A 28 11.60 -28.24 30.87
N LYS A 29 11.73 -27.76 29.63
CA LYS A 29 12.86 -26.94 29.17
C LYS A 29 12.61 -25.45 29.36
N TRP A 30 11.40 -25.00 29.66
CA TRP A 30 11.12 -23.58 29.84
C TRP A 30 11.65 -23.08 31.19
N ASN A 31 12.29 -21.90 31.20
CA ASN A 31 12.65 -21.18 32.40
C ASN A 31 11.73 -19.97 32.57
N CYS A 32 10.79 -20.05 33.52
CA CYS A 32 9.84 -18.97 33.79
C CYS A 32 10.53 -17.68 34.27
N GLN A 33 11.58 -17.78 35.09
CA GLN A 33 12.29 -16.61 35.63
C GLN A 33 13.11 -15.92 34.55
N ALA A 34 13.83 -16.70 33.74
CA ALA A 34 14.67 -16.17 32.66
C ALA A 34 13.89 -15.93 31.35
N GLN A 35 12.59 -16.21 31.31
CA GLN A 35 11.71 -16.14 30.14
C GLN A 35 12.34 -16.73 28.87
N SER A 36 13.03 -17.86 29.02
CA SER A 36 13.86 -18.46 27.96
C SER A 36 13.93 -19.97 28.11
N VAL A 37 14.40 -20.64 27.06
CA VAL A 37 14.58 -22.09 27.02
C VAL A 37 15.93 -22.47 27.63
N LYS A 38 15.92 -23.42 28.57
CA LYS A 38 17.09 -24.02 29.20
C LYS A 38 17.78 -24.98 28.22
N GLY A 39 19.09 -24.82 28.08
CA GLY A 39 19.92 -25.70 27.27
C GLY A 39 20.97 -24.92 26.48
N SER A 40 22.06 -25.60 26.13
CA SER A 40 23.16 -25.06 25.33
C SER A 40 23.14 -25.53 23.86
N SER A 41 22.11 -26.28 23.46
CA SER A 41 21.97 -26.74 22.07
C SER A 41 21.68 -25.57 21.13
N GLU A 42 22.03 -25.71 19.85
CA GLU A 42 21.80 -24.66 18.84
C GLU A 42 20.31 -24.35 18.66
N GLU A 43 19.43 -25.33 18.82
CA GLU A 43 17.97 -25.11 18.77
C GLU A 43 17.52 -24.22 19.94
N CYS A 44 18.05 -24.44 21.15
CA CYS A 44 17.73 -23.62 22.32
C CYS A 44 18.23 -22.18 22.13
N LYS A 45 19.46 -22.01 21.63
CA LYS A 45 20.04 -20.69 21.35
C LYS A 45 19.25 -19.95 20.27
N SER A 46 18.92 -20.61 19.17
CA SER A 46 18.15 -20.05 18.06
C SER A 46 16.74 -19.63 18.51
N LEU A 47 16.06 -20.45 19.29
CA LEU A 47 14.74 -20.11 19.83
C LEU A 47 14.83 -18.92 20.80
N ASN A 48 15.82 -18.87 21.69
CA ASN A 48 16.03 -17.73 22.58
C ASN A 48 16.36 -16.45 21.81
N PHE A 49 17.17 -16.54 20.76
CA PHE A 49 17.48 -15.40 19.88
C PHE A 49 16.22 -14.89 19.16
N TYR A 50 15.38 -15.81 18.66
CA TYR A 50 14.10 -15.47 18.05
C TYR A 50 13.18 -14.73 19.04
N LEU A 51 13.03 -15.24 20.27
CA LEU A 51 12.20 -14.61 21.30
C LEU A 51 12.70 -13.20 21.64
N LYS A 52 14.02 -13.01 21.80
CA LYS A 52 14.62 -11.69 22.02
C LYS A 52 14.41 -10.73 20.84
N THR A 53 14.58 -11.22 19.61
CA THR A 53 14.33 -10.40 18.41
C THR A 53 12.86 -9.98 18.34
N PHE A 54 11.95 -10.89 18.68
CA PHE A 54 10.53 -10.61 18.72
C PHE A 54 10.18 -9.57 19.78
N GLU A 55 10.78 -9.67 20.97
CA GLU A 55 10.67 -8.69 22.05
C GLU A 55 11.19 -7.30 21.62
N GLN A 56 12.36 -7.24 20.98
CA GLN A 56 12.90 -5.97 20.47
C GLN A 56 11.94 -5.31 19.47
N LYS A 57 11.32 -6.10 18.58
CA LYS A 57 10.32 -5.59 17.63
C LYS A 57 9.10 -4.97 18.34
N VAL A 58 8.69 -5.50 19.49
CA VAL A 58 7.64 -4.92 20.32
C VAL A 58 8.05 -3.54 20.83
N TYR A 59 9.26 -3.41 21.38
CA TYR A 59 9.77 -2.11 21.85
C TYR A 59 9.92 -1.10 20.71
N ASP A 60 10.47 -1.51 19.56
CA ASP A 60 10.62 -0.63 18.40
C ASP A 60 9.26 -0.11 17.90
N THR A 61 8.24 -0.98 17.90
CA THR A 61 6.86 -0.61 17.53
C THR A 61 6.27 0.37 18.54
N TYR A 62 6.48 0.13 19.83
CA TYR A 62 6.07 1.04 20.91
C TYR A 62 6.70 2.43 20.76
N HIS A 63 8.01 2.49 20.54
CA HIS A 63 8.73 3.75 20.34
C HIS A 63 8.30 4.49 19.08
N THR A 64 7.94 3.76 18.02
CA THR A 64 7.39 4.33 16.78
C THR A 64 6.05 5.01 17.05
N LEU A 65 5.14 4.36 17.77
CA LEU A 65 3.84 4.95 18.14
C LEU A 65 4.01 6.24 18.95
N ILE A 66 4.94 6.26 19.92
CA ILE A 66 5.27 7.47 20.69
C ILE A 66 5.79 8.59 19.78
N ARG A 67 6.71 8.26 18.86
CA ARG A 67 7.30 9.24 17.93
C ARG A 67 6.25 9.86 17.02
N GLU A 68 5.29 9.07 16.58
CA GLU A 68 4.17 9.51 15.74
C GLU A 68 3.06 10.23 16.54
N SER A 69 3.21 10.38 17.86
CA SER A 69 2.20 10.94 18.76
C SER A 69 0.85 10.21 18.69
N GLU A 70 0.87 8.91 18.35
CA GLU A 70 -0.32 8.06 18.35
C GLU A 70 -0.62 7.55 19.77
N PRO A 71 -1.91 7.41 20.14
CA PRO A 71 -2.28 6.85 21.43
C PRO A 71 -1.78 5.41 21.54
N VAL A 72 -1.05 5.11 22.60
CA VAL A 72 -0.53 3.76 22.81
C VAL A 72 -1.52 2.93 23.60
N SER A 73 -1.96 1.80 23.03
CA SER A 73 -2.76 0.79 23.72
C SER A 73 -2.29 -0.61 23.35
N CYS A 74 -2.63 -1.62 24.17
CA CYS A 74 -2.33 -3.02 23.84
C CYS A 74 -2.89 -3.45 22.48
N GLU A 75 -4.07 -2.94 22.10
CA GLU A 75 -4.73 -3.30 20.85
C GLU A 75 -4.06 -2.64 19.65
N ILE A 76 -3.77 -1.34 19.71
CA ILE A 76 -3.04 -0.61 18.67
C ILE A 76 -1.66 -1.24 18.47
N LEU A 77 -0.92 -1.45 19.55
CA LEU A 77 0.41 -2.05 19.47
C LEU A 77 0.37 -3.47 18.90
N LYS A 78 -0.61 -4.29 19.29
CA LYS A 78 -0.84 -5.62 18.70
C LYS A 78 -1.18 -5.51 17.21
N ASN A 79 -2.07 -4.60 16.83
CA ASN A 79 -2.47 -4.40 15.45
C ASN A 79 -1.28 -3.98 14.60
N ARG A 80 -0.47 -3.03 15.06
CA ARG A 80 0.75 -2.60 14.38
C ARG A 80 1.78 -3.72 14.25
N LEU A 81 2.02 -4.50 15.32
CA LEU A 81 2.90 -5.66 15.29
C LEU A 81 2.46 -6.75 14.29
N LEU A 82 1.14 -6.97 14.20
CA LEU A 82 0.53 -7.94 13.29
C LEU A 82 0.28 -7.37 11.88
N GLY A 83 0.61 -6.10 11.62
CA GLY A 83 0.36 -5.41 10.35
C GLY A 83 -1.12 -5.13 10.06
N ARG A 84 -1.98 -5.16 11.09
CA ARG A 84 -3.43 -4.90 11.01
C ARG A 84 -3.80 -3.42 11.10
N ASP A 85 -2.91 -2.57 11.61
CA ASP A 85 -3.13 -1.10 11.66
C ASP A 85 -2.95 -0.42 10.31
N GLN A 86 -2.19 -1.04 9.40
CA GLN A 86 -2.14 -0.59 8.02
C GLN A 86 -3.45 -1.00 7.36
N LYS A 87 -4.47 -0.13 7.41
CA LYS A 87 -5.60 -0.24 6.48
C LYS A 87 -4.99 -0.26 5.08
N ASN A 88 -4.90 -1.45 4.48
CA ASN A 88 -4.49 -1.60 3.10
C ASN A 88 -5.43 -0.73 2.28
N ARG A 89 -4.90 0.35 1.74
CA ARG A 89 -5.67 1.27 0.92
C ARG A 89 -5.53 0.80 -0.50
N MET A 90 -6.66 0.38 -1.05
CA MET A 90 -6.69 -0.23 -2.36
C MET A 90 -6.92 0.84 -3.42
N LEU A 91 -6.20 0.73 -4.53
CA LEU A 91 -6.17 1.73 -5.59
C LEU A 91 -7.55 1.91 -6.24
N ILE A 92 -8.25 0.82 -6.54
CA ILE A 92 -9.50 0.88 -7.30
C ILE A 92 -10.61 1.61 -6.54
N PRO A 93 -10.89 1.33 -5.25
CA PRO A 93 -11.85 2.09 -4.45
C PRO A 93 -11.51 3.58 -4.35
N ILE A 94 -10.23 3.93 -4.18
CA ILE A 94 -9.81 5.34 -4.10
C ILE A 94 -10.10 6.06 -5.42
N PHE A 95 -9.75 5.44 -6.53
CA PHE A 95 -9.99 6.01 -7.85
C PHE A 95 -11.50 6.11 -8.14
N GLN A 96 -12.29 5.10 -7.75
CA GLN A 96 -13.74 5.14 -7.89
C GLN A 96 -14.36 6.29 -7.07
N ASP A 97 -13.98 6.47 -5.80
CA ASP A 97 -14.45 7.58 -4.97
C ASP A 97 -14.08 8.94 -5.59
N HIS A 98 -12.90 9.08 -6.17
CA HIS A 98 -12.52 10.27 -6.92
C HIS A 98 -13.49 10.54 -8.08
N ASN A 99 -13.78 9.53 -8.89
CA ASN A 99 -14.68 9.66 -10.04
C ASN A 99 -16.11 9.99 -9.61
N ASP A 100 -16.60 9.38 -8.52
CA ASP A 100 -17.95 9.62 -7.98
C ASP A 100 -18.09 11.06 -7.44
N ARG A 101 -17.04 11.60 -6.82
CA ARG A 101 -16.99 13.01 -6.39
C ARG A 101 -16.92 13.96 -7.59
N MET A 102 -16.09 13.65 -8.59
CA MET A 102 -16.02 14.45 -9.81
C MET A 102 -17.36 14.50 -10.55
N GLU A 103 -18.09 13.38 -10.59
CA GLU A 103 -19.41 13.29 -11.23
C GLU A 103 -20.42 14.27 -10.64
N LYS A 104 -20.44 14.40 -9.30
CA LYS A 104 -21.30 15.37 -8.60
C LYS A 104 -20.94 16.84 -8.88
N LEU A 105 -19.74 17.09 -9.41
CA LEU A 105 -19.21 18.42 -9.70
C LEU A 105 -19.19 18.74 -11.20
N VAL A 106 -19.72 17.84 -12.04
CA VAL A 106 -19.86 18.10 -13.48
C VAL A 106 -20.82 19.25 -13.72
N GLY A 107 -20.43 20.18 -14.60
CA GLY A 107 -21.18 21.40 -14.91
C GLY A 107 -20.96 22.55 -13.92
N LYS A 108 -20.21 22.31 -12.83
CA LYS A 108 -19.76 23.36 -11.90
C LYS A 108 -18.25 23.57 -12.02
N GLU A 109 -17.48 22.52 -11.76
CA GLU A 109 -16.01 22.56 -11.76
C GLU A 109 -15.39 21.73 -12.89
N TYR A 110 -16.10 20.69 -13.34
CA TYR A 110 -15.58 19.76 -14.34
C TYR A 110 -16.45 19.68 -15.58
N ALA A 111 -15.80 19.66 -16.74
CA ALA A 111 -16.44 19.29 -18.00
C ALA A 111 -16.73 17.78 -18.03
N ARG A 112 -17.83 17.39 -18.68
CA ARG A 112 -18.22 15.98 -18.86
C ARG A 112 -17.12 15.15 -19.53
N GLY A 113 -16.43 15.71 -20.53
CA GLY A 113 -15.30 15.06 -21.20
C GLY A 113 -14.14 14.74 -20.27
N THR A 114 -13.91 15.56 -19.24
CA THR A 114 -12.91 15.28 -18.21
C THR A 114 -13.31 14.08 -17.37
N LEU A 115 -14.56 14.02 -16.89
CA LEU A 115 -15.06 12.86 -16.15
C LEU A 115 -14.95 11.57 -16.98
N THR A 116 -15.36 11.61 -18.25
CA THR A 116 -15.26 10.45 -19.15
C THR A 116 -13.83 9.94 -19.19
N ARG A 117 -12.84 10.83 -19.33
CA ARG A 117 -11.43 10.43 -19.36
C ARG A 117 -10.96 9.79 -18.05
N TYR A 118 -11.41 10.27 -16.89
CA TYR A 118 -11.12 9.65 -15.59
C TYR A 118 -11.80 8.28 -15.43
N LYS A 119 -13.05 8.12 -15.90
CA LYS A 119 -13.75 6.83 -15.93
C LYS A 119 -13.04 5.82 -16.85
N THR A 120 -12.60 6.25 -18.03
CA THR A 120 -11.82 5.41 -18.95
C THR A 120 -10.46 5.05 -18.37
N CYS A 121 -9.78 6.00 -17.72
CA CYS A 121 -8.50 5.74 -17.04
C CYS A 121 -8.65 4.65 -15.98
N LEU A 122 -9.71 4.72 -15.15
CA LEU A 122 -10.02 3.68 -14.16
C LEU A 122 -10.28 2.32 -14.81
N SER A 123 -11.02 2.27 -15.93
CA SER A 123 -11.21 1.01 -16.68
C SER A 123 -9.88 0.42 -17.12
N HIS A 124 -9.03 1.23 -17.76
CA HIS A 124 -7.71 0.77 -18.21
C HIS A 124 -6.82 0.34 -17.05
N THR A 125 -6.89 1.01 -15.89
CA THR A 125 -6.18 0.56 -14.69
C THR A 125 -6.65 -0.84 -14.25
N LYS A 126 -7.97 -1.10 -14.19
CA LYS A 126 -8.48 -2.44 -13.83
C LYS A 126 -8.01 -3.51 -14.83
N GLU A 127 -8.08 -3.21 -16.11
CA GLU A 127 -7.66 -4.12 -17.17
C GLU A 127 -6.15 -4.38 -17.16
N PHE A 128 -5.34 -3.36 -16.86
CA PHE A 128 -3.90 -3.50 -16.67
C PHE A 128 -3.56 -4.41 -15.49
N LEU A 129 -4.25 -4.24 -14.34
CA LEU A 129 -4.03 -5.08 -13.17
C LEU A 129 -4.30 -6.56 -13.47
N GLN A 130 -5.37 -6.82 -14.23
CA GLN A 130 -5.70 -8.16 -14.68
C GLN A 130 -4.64 -8.70 -15.67
N TRP A 131 -4.21 -7.90 -16.64
CA TRP A 131 -3.24 -8.30 -17.66
C TRP A 131 -1.84 -8.58 -17.11
N LYS A 132 -1.32 -7.73 -16.21
CA LYS A 132 0.06 -7.82 -15.70
C LYS A 132 0.19 -8.73 -14.48
N TYR A 133 -0.79 -8.70 -13.58
CA TYR A 133 -0.68 -9.28 -12.24
C TYR A 133 -1.73 -10.34 -11.93
N ASP A 134 -2.75 -10.54 -12.78
CA ASP A 134 -3.91 -11.42 -12.52
C ASP A 134 -4.64 -11.09 -11.21
N ILE A 135 -4.82 -9.79 -10.94
CA ILE A 135 -5.53 -9.30 -9.76
C ILE A 135 -6.58 -8.25 -10.13
N SER A 136 -7.62 -8.14 -9.31
CA SER A 136 -8.66 -7.13 -9.47
C SER A 136 -8.31 -5.77 -8.86
N ASP A 137 -7.36 -5.73 -7.93
CA ASP A 137 -7.00 -4.52 -7.18
C ASP A 137 -5.59 -4.62 -6.61
N ILE A 138 -4.99 -3.47 -6.27
CA ILE A 138 -3.64 -3.38 -5.75
C ILE A 138 -3.56 -2.37 -4.60
N ASP A 139 -2.74 -2.67 -3.59
CA ASP A 139 -2.42 -1.73 -2.52
C ASP A 139 -1.60 -0.56 -3.09
N ILE A 140 -1.99 0.68 -2.76
CA ILE A 140 -1.33 1.89 -3.27
C ILE A 140 0.18 1.93 -3.00
N ARG A 141 0.66 1.24 -1.94
CA ARG A 141 2.09 1.19 -1.59
C ARG A 141 2.92 0.35 -2.56
N LYS A 142 2.27 -0.50 -3.38
CA LYS A 142 2.93 -1.27 -4.44
C LYS A 142 3.10 -0.46 -5.73
N ILE A 143 2.52 0.74 -5.80
CA ILE A 143 2.64 1.63 -6.96
C ILE A 143 4.01 2.30 -6.87
N ASN A 144 4.91 1.90 -7.76
CA ASN A 144 6.26 2.42 -7.87
C ASN A 144 6.55 2.85 -9.32
N TYR A 145 7.75 3.34 -9.57
CA TYR A 145 8.17 3.76 -10.91
C TYR A 145 8.00 2.64 -11.98
N ALA A 146 8.31 1.39 -11.64
CA ALA A 146 8.14 0.27 -12.56
C ALA A 146 6.67 0.02 -12.92
N PHE A 147 5.76 0.13 -11.94
CA PHE A 147 4.31 0.06 -12.19
C PHE A 147 3.86 1.12 -13.20
N LEU A 148 4.35 2.37 -13.07
CA LEU A 148 3.97 3.46 -13.98
C LEU A 148 4.45 3.20 -15.40
N ASN A 149 5.69 2.72 -15.57
CA ASN A 149 6.23 2.36 -16.89
C ASN A 149 5.48 1.18 -17.51
N ASP A 150 5.20 0.13 -16.73
CA ASP A 150 4.43 -1.03 -17.19
C ASP A 150 3.00 -0.62 -17.57
N PHE A 151 2.38 0.30 -16.83
CA PHE A 151 1.05 0.80 -17.14
C PHE A 151 1.05 1.65 -18.42
N GLU A 152 2.04 2.52 -18.60
CA GLU A 152 2.20 3.28 -19.85
C GLU A 152 2.44 2.36 -21.06
N PHE A 153 3.28 1.33 -20.89
CA PHE A 153 3.52 0.32 -21.90
C PHE A 153 2.21 -0.37 -22.31
N PHE A 154 1.43 -0.84 -21.33
CA PHE A 154 0.11 -1.45 -21.56
C PHE A 154 -0.85 -0.51 -22.32
N LEU A 155 -0.88 0.78 -21.98
CA LEU A 155 -1.71 1.75 -22.69
C LEU A 155 -1.33 1.86 -24.18
N ARG A 156 -0.04 1.75 -24.50
CA ARG A 156 0.46 1.84 -25.87
C ARG A 156 0.32 0.53 -26.65
N THR A 157 0.56 -0.61 -26.01
CA THR A 157 0.55 -1.91 -26.70
C THR A 157 -0.82 -2.56 -26.72
N GLU A 158 -1.49 -2.69 -25.57
CA GLU A 158 -2.76 -3.42 -25.46
C GLU A 158 -3.97 -2.52 -25.73
N LYS A 159 -3.87 -1.23 -25.42
CA LYS A 159 -4.93 -0.24 -25.70
C LYS A 159 -4.69 0.57 -26.95
N HIS A 160 -3.56 0.37 -27.63
CA HIS A 160 -3.19 1.09 -28.85
C HIS A 160 -3.38 2.61 -28.74
N CYS A 161 -3.19 3.17 -27.53
CA CYS A 161 -3.31 4.60 -27.33
C CYS A 161 -2.13 5.31 -27.99
N GLY A 162 -2.42 6.33 -28.79
CA GLY A 162 -1.39 7.26 -29.25
C GLY A 162 -0.69 7.97 -28.08
N ASN A 163 0.54 8.46 -28.31
CA ASN A 163 1.41 9.04 -27.29
C ASN A 163 0.69 10.03 -26.37
N ASN A 164 0.10 11.07 -26.93
CA ASN A 164 -0.60 12.10 -26.16
C ASN A 164 -1.79 11.59 -25.34
N THR A 165 -2.45 10.52 -25.80
CA THR A 165 -3.56 9.90 -25.08
C THR A 165 -3.05 9.06 -23.91
N ALA A 166 -2.00 8.27 -24.12
CA ALA A 166 -1.34 7.51 -23.05
C ALA A 166 -0.82 8.45 -21.95
N VAL A 167 -0.10 9.51 -22.33
CA VAL A 167 0.39 10.54 -21.40
C VAL A 167 -0.76 11.18 -20.62
N LYS A 168 -1.89 11.50 -21.26
CA LYS A 168 -3.07 12.04 -20.57
C LYS A 168 -3.64 11.07 -19.53
N TYR A 169 -3.67 9.76 -19.81
CA TYR A 169 -4.12 8.78 -18.82
C TYR A 169 -3.15 8.68 -17.65
N ILE A 170 -1.84 8.62 -17.92
CA ILE A 170 -0.84 8.63 -16.86
C ILE A 170 -0.93 9.89 -16.00
N MET A 171 -1.16 11.06 -16.59
CA MET A 171 -1.36 12.29 -15.81
C MET A 171 -2.62 12.25 -14.93
N ASN A 172 -3.73 11.69 -15.41
CA ASN A 172 -4.94 11.53 -14.58
C ASN A 172 -4.68 10.54 -13.44
N PHE A 173 -3.99 9.44 -13.71
CA PHE A 173 -3.55 8.49 -12.68
C PHE A 173 -2.66 9.19 -11.65
N GLY A 174 -1.73 10.03 -12.10
CA GLY A 174 -0.89 10.87 -11.23
C GLY A 174 -1.69 11.79 -10.31
N LYS A 175 -2.85 12.30 -10.75
CA LYS A 175 -3.74 13.07 -9.86
C LYS A 175 -4.28 12.23 -8.70
N ILE A 176 -4.62 10.96 -8.96
CA ILE A 176 -5.06 10.03 -7.91
C ILE A 176 -3.93 9.79 -6.90
N ILE A 177 -2.71 9.55 -7.38
CA ILE A 177 -1.54 9.34 -6.52
C ILE A 177 -1.22 10.58 -5.69
N ARG A 178 -1.28 11.78 -6.28
CA ARG A 178 -1.10 13.04 -5.53
C ARG A 178 -2.16 13.22 -4.44
N ALA A 179 -3.41 12.83 -4.68
CA ALA A 179 -4.43 12.83 -3.63
C ALA A 179 -4.05 11.87 -2.48
N CYS A 180 -3.55 10.67 -2.78
CA CYS A 180 -3.05 9.75 -1.76
C CYS A 180 -1.88 10.35 -0.95
N LEU A 181 -0.94 11.03 -1.61
CA LEU A 181 0.18 11.72 -0.94
C LEU A 181 -0.31 12.84 -0.02
N ASN A 182 -1.23 13.69 -0.51
CA ASN A 182 -1.80 14.79 0.28
C ASN A 182 -2.58 14.30 1.51
N HIS A 183 -3.16 13.10 1.46
CA HIS A 183 -3.79 12.47 2.61
C HIS A 183 -2.81 11.75 3.55
N GLY A 184 -1.51 11.75 3.26
CA GLY A 184 -0.48 11.05 4.04
C GLY A 184 -0.55 9.52 3.91
N TRP A 185 -1.14 9.00 2.83
CA TRP A 185 -1.29 7.55 2.63
C TRP A 185 -0.09 6.91 1.94
N LEU A 186 0.76 7.72 1.30
CA LEU A 186 2.01 7.33 0.68
C LEU A 186 3.14 8.18 1.27
N GLU A 187 4.27 7.54 1.56
CA GLU A 187 5.47 8.22 2.07
C GLU A 187 6.35 8.77 0.95
N LYS A 188 6.32 8.13 -0.22
CA LYS A 188 7.16 8.45 -1.38
C LYS A 188 6.29 8.61 -2.61
N ASP A 189 6.60 9.62 -3.42
CA ASP A 189 5.94 9.86 -4.69
C ASP A 189 6.53 8.94 -5.78
N PRO A 190 5.75 7.99 -6.35
CA PRO A 190 6.24 7.16 -7.45
C PRO A 190 6.45 7.95 -8.76
N PHE A 191 5.89 9.17 -8.88
CA PHE A 191 6.06 10.05 -10.03
C PHE A 191 7.31 10.94 -9.96
N MET A 192 8.06 10.92 -8.85
CA MET A 192 9.16 11.87 -8.61
C MET A 192 10.20 11.93 -9.74
N ASN A 193 10.48 10.79 -10.39
CA ASN A 193 11.42 10.68 -11.51
C ASN A 193 10.73 10.18 -12.80
N TYR A 194 9.42 10.37 -12.89
CA TYR A 194 8.65 9.94 -14.04
C TYR A 194 8.46 11.09 -15.03
N ASP A 195 9.08 10.96 -16.20
CA ASP A 195 8.99 11.95 -17.28
C ASP A 195 8.24 11.38 -18.49
N SER A 196 7.15 12.04 -18.87
CA SER A 196 6.45 11.79 -20.14
C SER A 196 6.42 13.05 -20.99
N LYS A 197 6.73 12.93 -22.27
CA LYS A 197 6.68 14.04 -23.24
C LYS A 197 5.46 13.92 -24.15
N PHE A 198 4.75 15.03 -24.32
CA PHE A 198 3.75 15.16 -25.36
C PHE A 198 4.44 15.35 -26.72
N ASP A 199 3.89 14.72 -27.75
CA ASP A 199 4.25 15.06 -29.13
C ASP A 199 3.46 16.29 -29.55
N GLU A 200 4.14 17.28 -30.12
CA GLU A 200 3.47 18.44 -30.73
C GLU A 200 2.65 17.97 -31.93
N VAL A 201 1.35 18.29 -31.91
CA VAL A 201 0.45 18.02 -33.03
C VAL A 201 0.15 19.36 -33.69
N THR A 202 0.70 19.57 -34.88
CA THR A 202 0.35 20.70 -35.74
C THR A 202 -1.11 20.55 -36.15
N ARG A 203 -1.99 21.38 -35.57
CA ARG A 203 -3.39 21.43 -36.00
C ARG A 203 -3.43 22.13 -37.36
N VAL A 204 -3.59 21.36 -38.43
CA VAL A 204 -3.98 21.93 -39.73
C VAL A 204 -5.40 22.48 -39.54
N PHE A 205 -5.54 23.80 -39.60
CA PHE A 205 -6.84 24.45 -39.64
C PHE A 205 -7.32 24.39 -41.09
N LEU A 206 -8.61 24.09 -41.28
CA LEU A 206 -9.22 24.17 -42.60
C LEU A 206 -9.32 25.64 -43.02
N ASN A 207 -8.94 25.92 -44.26
CA ASN A 207 -9.08 27.25 -44.85
C ASN A 207 -10.56 27.49 -45.17
N GLU A 208 -11.01 28.75 -45.37
CA GLU A 208 -12.39 29.03 -45.81
C GLU A 208 -12.80 28.31 -47.11
N GLN A 209 -11.84 27.86 -47.91
CA GLN A 209 -12.08 27.07 -49.14
C GLN A 209 -12.31 25.57 -48.88
N GLU A 210 -12.00 25.08 -47.68
CA GLU A 210 -12.10 23.67 -47.28
C GLU A 210 -13.22 23.43 -46.25
N LEU A 211 -13.99 24.47 -45.91
CA LEU A 211 -15.20 24.45 -45.09
C LEU A 211 -16.44 24.17 -45.93
#